data_AF-A0A1Y4UAT3-F1
#
_entry.id   AF-A0A1Y4UAT3-F1
#
_cell.length_a   1.000
_cell.length_b   1.000
_cell.length_c   1.000
_cell.angle_alpha   90.00
_cell.angle_beta   90.00
_cell.angle_gamma   90.00
#
_symmetry.space_group_name_H-M   'P 1'
#
loop_
_entity.id
_entity.type
_entity.pdbx_description
1 polymer ?
#
loop_
_entity_poly.entity_id
_entity_poly.type
_entity_poly.pdbx_seq_one_letter_code
_entity_poly.pdbx_strand_id
1 'polypeptide(L)'
;MKRSIITLFVLLGALTACERYDADDHKFDNVVYLNVSQTSPVQLATFSNNRATYDCTLQAALAYPADGDVQVSLAVDPSLVADYNARYGTQWPMLDAKYYTLSTETATIPAGRTTSEAITLQLHELMGEGEEQTGALPIDATYLVPVRISGASIDVLGGSDVAWYVVKRSSAITVAAQLGEGNWINFPTLDKYGANSSAWNGLTAMTYEALIYIDEFATKDSEDLPVNISSVMGVEQYLLLRIGDTNFERQQLQFDGSGSGSQFGKFPGKDATKNLEAGRWYHVACTYDQTTRTVRVYVDGQIQSEETGVGISSPSKKNQINLAMRALYDLWNSASETEKPQYETEDTGYNKLGDAYQFFIGKSYDEKRPLNGKIAEARVWSVARTPEQIWENMYNVENPADNPTLLGYWKFNEGAGNTVKDYSMYGNDGVAETDIVWPSGIEIPKINETEE
;
A
#
# COMPACT_ATOMS: atom_id res chain seq x y z
N MET A 1 -38.46 39.20 63.54
CA MET A 1 -39.55 39.91 62.82
C MET A 1 -39.08 40.23 61.41
N LYS A 2 -39.92 39.93 60.40
CA LYS A 2 -39.82 40.20 58.94
C LYS A 2 -38.73 39.39 58.19
N ARG A 3 -39.04 38.30 57.47
CA ARG A 3 -39.86 38.03 56.26
C ARG A 3 -39.11 38.25 54.94
N SER A 4 -39.09 37.18 54.12
CA SER A 4 -39.22 37.17 52.65
C SER A 4 -37.94 37.54 51.86
N ILE A 5 -37.48 36.87 50.78
CA ILE A 5 -38.05 35.97 49.76
C ILE A 5 -36.88 35.12 49.20
N ILE A 6 -37.12 33.82 48.99
CA ILE A 6 -36.29 32.93 48.16
C ILE A 6 -36.94 32.93 46.77
N THR A 7 -36.20 33.33 45.75
CA THR A 7 -36.66 33.25 44.35
C THR A 7 -36.15 31.95 43.74
N LEU A 8 -37.07 30.99 43.59
CA LEU A 8 -36.91 29.75 42.86
C LEU A 8 -37.10 30.04 41.37
N PHE A 9 -36.07 29.85 40.54
CA PHE A 9 -36.23 29.88 39.08
C PHE A 9 -36.83 28.55 38.63
N VAL A 10 -38.06 28.63 38.11
CA VAL A 10 -38.73 27.56 37.39
C VAL A 10 -38.14 27.51 35.98
N LEU A 11 -37.46 26.41 35.63
CA LEU A 11 -37.17 26.06 34.24
C LEU A 11 -38.30 25.14 33.75
N LEU A 12 -39.08 25.62 32.78
CA LEU A 12 -40.14 24.90 32.10
C LEU A 12 -39.85 24.92 30.59
N GLY A 13 -39.82 23.75 29.95
CA GLY A 13 -39.81 23.54 28.50
C GLY A 13 -38.39 23.48 27.89
N ALA A 14 -38.01 22.52 27.05
CA ALA A 14 -38.82 21.74 26.13
C ALA A 14 -38.40 20.27 26.08
N LEU A 15 -39.37 19.37 26.21
CA LEU A 15 -39.33 18.06 25.57
C LEU A 15 -39.39 18.31 24.07
N THR A 16 -38.26 18.31 23.37
CA THR A 16 -38.27 18.14 21.93
C THR A 16 -38.61 16.69 21.65
N ALA A 17 -39.87 16.47 21.31
CA ALA A 17 -40.33 15.29 20.63
C ALA A 17 -39.37 14.96 19.47
N CYS A 18 -38.98 13.69 19.36
CA CYS A 18 -38.58 13.16 18.06
C CYS A 18 -39.71 13.51 17.10
N GLU A 19 -39.48 14.42 16.17
CA GLU A 19 -40.38 14.61 15.05
C GLU A 19 -40.49 13.25 14.35
N ARG A 20 -41.70 12.69 14.37
CA ARG A 20 -42.06 11.59 13.49
C ARG A 20 -41.82 12.09 12.08
N TYR A 21 -40.81 11.53 11.43
CA TYR A 21 -40.67 11.57 9.98
C TYR A 21 -41.98 11.01 9.40
N ASP A 22 -42.71 11.82 8.64
CA ASP A 22 -43.93 11.36 7.96
C ASP A 22 -43.59 10.25 6.95
N ALA A 23 -44.36 9.17 7.01
CA ALA A 23 -44.07 7.87 6.43
C ALA A 23 -44.36 7.72 4.93
N ASP A 24 -44.38 8.80 4.13
CA ASP A 24 -44.95 8.75 2.77
C ASP A 24 -44.11 9.43 1.66
N ASP A 25 -42.84 9.79 1.91
CA ASP A 25 -41.93 10.33 0.87
C ASP A 25 -41.03 9.25 0.24
N HIS A 26 -41.30 7.98 0.51
CA HIS A 26 -40.58 6.86 -0.10
C HIS A 26 -41.04 6.67 -1.53
N LYS A 27 -40.13 6.84 -2.48
CA LYS A 27 -40.42 6.68 -3.92
C LYS A 27 -40.66 5.23 -4.35
N PHE A 28 -40.31 4.26 -3.48
CA PHE A 28 -40.37 2.82 -3.73
C PHE A 28 -40.63 2.08 -2.42
N ASP A 29 -41.13 0.84 -2.53
CA ASP A 29 -41.34 -0.04 -1.38
C ASP A 29 -40.03 -0.34 -0.63
N ASN A 30 -40.15 -0.58 0.68
CA ASN A 30 -39.01 -1.00 1.47
C ASN A 30 -38.66 -2.46 1.13
N VAL A 31 -37.42 -2.70 0.75
CA VAL A 31 -36.92 -4.01 0.32
C VAL A 31 -35.64 -4.35 1.05
N VAL A 32 -35.40 -5.64 1.28
CA VAL A 32 -34.14 -6.13 1.84
C VAL A 32 -33.16 -6.55 0.75
N TYR A 33 -31.88 -6.29 0.98
CA TYR A 33 -30.78 -6.64 0.09
C TYR A 33 -29.50 -6.94 0.87
N LEU A 34 -28.48 -7.47 0.20
CA LEU A 34 -27.13 -7.62 0.75
C LEU A 34 -26.33 -6.35 0.51
N ASN A 35 -25.80 -5.73 1.57
CA ASN A 35 -25.05 -4.47 1.47
C ASN A 35 -23.86 -4.56 0.50
N VAL A 36 -23.13 -5.68 0.50
CA VAL A 36 -22.01 -5.95 -0.40
C VAL A 36 -22.44 -5.98 -1.87
N SER A 37 -23.70 -6.33 -2.15
CA SER A 37 -24.25 -6.44 -3.50
C SER A 37 -24.97 -5.16 -3.98
N GLN A 38 -24.80 -4.04 -3.27
CA GLN A 38 -25.49 -2.79 -3.59
C GLN A 38 -25.10 -2.21 -4.97
N THR A 39 -23.81 -2.29 -5.32
CA THR A 39 -23.28 -1.75 -6.59
C THR A 39 -22.90 -2.85 -7.59
N SER A 40 -22.36 -3.95 -7.09
CA SER A 40 -22.01 -5.14 -7.85
C SER A 40 -22.30 -6.37 -7.01
N PRO A 41 -22.98 -7.39 -7.54
CA PRO A 41 -23.16 -8.64 -6.81
C PRO A 41 -21.86 -9.48 -6.77
N VAL A 42 -20.84 -9.13 -7.56
CA VAL A 42 -19.54 -9.84 -7.59
C VAL A 42 -18.61 -9.27 -6.53
N GLN A 43 -18.11 -10.14 -5.65
CA GLN A 43 -17.19 -9.82 -4.57
C GLN A 43 -15.88 -10.57 -4.79
N LEU A 44 -14.76 -9.87 -4.91
CA LEU A 44 -13.45 -10.52 -5.04
C LEU A 44 -12.93 -10.91 -3.65
N ALA A 45 -12.59 -12.19 -3.50
CA ALA A 45 -11.93 -12.75 -2.32
C ALA A 45 -10.59 -13.37 -2.75
N THR A 46 -9.71 -12.53 -3.28
CA THR A 46 -8.34 -12.88 -3.64
C THR A 46 -7.39 -12.59 -2.49
N PHE A 47 -6.54 -13.54 -2.14
CA PHE A 47 -5.60 -13.41 -1.02
C PHE A 47 -4.28 -14.14 -1.28
N SER A 48 -3.24 -13.73 -0.56
CA SER A 48 -1.91 -14.30 -0.68
C SER A 48 -1.85 -15.77 -0.30
N ASN A 49 -0.92 -16.50 -0.89
CA ASN A 49 -0.69 -17.92 -0.63
C ASN A 49 -0.24 -18.27 0.80
N ASN A 50 0.05 -17.28 1.65
CA ASN A 50 0.47 -17.43 3.04
C ASN A 50 -0.61 -17.03 4.07
N ARG A 51 -1.87 -16.91 3.64
CA ARG A 51 -3.01 -16.55 4.50
C ARG A 51 -3.86 -17.78 4.81
N ALA A 52 -3.97 -18.12 6.11
CA ALA A 52 -4.71 -19.29 6.58
C ALA A 52 -6.23 -19.11 6.63
N THR A 53 -6.69 -17.87 6.90
CA THR A 53 -8.10 -17.50 6.97
C THR A 53 -8.38 -16.16 6.28
N TYR A 54 -9.57 -16.00 5.73
CA TYR A 54 -10.01 -14.76 5.09
C TYR A 54 -11.50 -14.54 5.37
N ASP A 55 -11.83 -13.43 6.02
CA ASP A 55 -13.20 -13.12 6.41
C ASP A 55 -13.86 -12.19 5.39
N CYS A 56 -14.98 -12.63 4.82
CA CYS A 56 -15.84 -11.84 3.95
C CYS A 56 -17.06 -11.38 4.76
N THR A 57 -17.09 -10.11 5.16
CA THR A 57 -18.19 -9.56 5.98
C THR A 57 -19.29 -8.98 5.11
N LEU A 58 -20.54 -9.31 5.44
CA LEU A 58 -21.76 -8.83 4.80
C LEU A 58 -22.86 -8.54 5.85
N GLN A 59 -23.87 -7.78 5.45
CA GLN A 59 -25.06 -7.48 6.25
C GLN A 59 -26.29 -7.51 5.37
N ALA A 60 -27.43 -7.89 5.95
CA ALA A 60 -28.73 -7.60 5.36
C ALA A 60 -29.04 -6.12 5.61
N ALA A 61 -29.51 -5.42 4.58
CA ALA A 61 -29.79 -4.00 4.60
C ALA A 61 -31.18 -3.70 4.03
N LEU A 62 -31.81 -2.63 4.53
CA LEU A 62 -33.08 -2.10 4.06
C LEU A 62 -32.87 -0.76 3.33
N ALA A 63 -33.74 -0.48 2.36
CA ALA A 63 -33.81 0.83 1.72
C ALA A 63 -34.21 1.93 2.72
N TYR A 64 -35.10 1.60 3.66
CA TYR A 64 -35.59 2.50 4.71
C TYR A 64 -35.74 1.77 6.06
N PRO A 65 -35.73 2.47 7.20
CA PRO A 65 -36.07 1.86 8.48
C PRO A 65 -37.48 1.24 8.46
N ALA A 66 -37.66 0.12 9.15
CA ALA A 66 -38.96 -0.53 9.34
C ALA A 66 -39.48 -0.34 10.78
N ASP A 67 -40.80 -0.32 10.96
CA ASP A 67 -41.43 -0.16 12.29
C ASP A 67 -41.29 -1.39 13.20
N GLY A 68 -40.99 -2.55 12.62
CA GLY A 68 -40.77 -3.81 13.32
C GLY A 68 -39.49 -4.50 12.86
N ASP A 69 -39.06 -5.50 13.63
CA ASP A 69 -37.90 -6.30 13.28
C ASP A 69 -38.11 -7.05 11.95
N VAL A 70 -37.15 -6.94 11.05
CA VAL A 70 -37.14 -7.70 9.79
C VAL A 70 -36.25 -8.93 9.95
N GLN A 71 -36.82 -10.11 9.71
CA GLN A 71 -36.12 -11.38 9.77
C GLN A 71 -35.63 -11.76 8.37
N VAL A 72 -34.37 -12.16 8.27
CA VAL A 72 -33.70 -12.52 7.02
C VAL A 72 -32.98 -13.85 7.19
N SER A 73 -33.20 -14.76 6.26
CA SER A 73 -32.47 -16.02 6.13
C SER A 73 -31.48 -15.93 4.98
N LEU A 74 -30.28 -16.44 5.19
CA LEU A 74 -29.20 -16.52 4.22
C LEU A 74 -28.83 -17.97 3.97
N ALA A 75 -28.30 -18.26 2.78
CA ALA A 75 -27.74 -19.57 2.46
C ALA A 75 -26.59 -19.44 1.46
N VAL A 76 -25.63 -20.37 1.52
CA VAL A 76 -24.76 -20.63 0.38
C VAL A 76 -25.52 -21.51 -0.62
N ASP A 77 -25.61 -21.10 -1.87
CA ASP A 77 -26.46 -21.76 -2.89
C ASP A 77 -25.65 -22.23 -4.11
N PRO A 78 -25.09 -23.46 -4.08
CA PRO A 78 -24.27 -23.99 -5.17
C PRO A 78 -24.99 -24.07 -6.53
N SER A 79 -26.33 -24.07 -6.56
CA SER A 79 -27.10 -24.15 -7.81
C SER A 79 -26.89 -22.91 -8.69
N LEU A 80 -26.50 -21.80 -8.09
CA LEU A 80 -26.27 -20.52 -8.76
C LEU A 80 -24.96 -20.49 -9.58
N VAL A 81 -24.02 -21.41 -9.35
CA VAL A 81 -22.71 -21.42 -10.04
C VAL A 81 -22.84 -21.49 -11.57
N ALA A 82 -23.81 -22.25 -12.08
CA ALA A 82 -24.05 -22.35 -13.51
C ALA A 82 -24.50 -21.00 -14.11
N ASP A 83 -25.34 -20.26 -13.39
CA ASP A 83 -25.86 -18.95 -13.82
C ASP A 83 -24.74 -17.91 -13.85
N TYR A 84 -23.84 -17.90 -12.85
CA TYR A 84 -22.66 -17.03 -12.87
C TYR A 84 -21.79 -17.32 -14.09
N ASN A 85 -21.44 -18.59 -14.29
CA ASN A 85 -20.56 -18.99 -15.38
C ASN A 85 -21.15 -18.65 -16.76
N ALA A 86 -22.45 -18.85 -16.95
CA ALA A 86 -23.16 -18.46 -18.16
C ALA A 86 -23.17 -16.92 -18.36
N ARG A 87 -23.37 -16.16 -17.27
CA ARG A 87 -23.43 -14.69 -17.32
C ARG A 87 -22.08 -14.04 -17.61
N TYR A 88 -20.99 -14.55 -17.04
CA TYR A 88 -19.66 -13.94 -17.10
C TYR A 88 -18.68 -14.65 -18.04
N GLY A 89 -19.11 -15.73 -18.71
CA GLY A 89 -18.25 -16.47 -19.64
C GLY A 89 -17.11 -17.22 -18.96
N THR A 90 -17.31 -17.65 -17.70
CA THR A 90 -16.33 -18.36 -16.89
C THR A 90 -16.65 -19.85 -16.79
N GLN A 91 -15.75 -20.63 -16.19
CA GLN A 91 -15.94 -22.06 -15.89
C GLN A 91 -15.46 -22.40 -14.49
N TRP A 92 -15.71 -21.51 -13.53
CA TRP A 92 -15.21 -21.65 -12.16
C TRP A 92 -16.12 -22.58 -11.36
N PRO A 93 -15.56 -23.59 -10.67
CA PRO A 93 -16.34 -24.50 -9.84
C PRO A 93 -16.78 -23.85 -8.53
N MET A 94 -17.77 -24.47 -7.87
CA MET A 94 -18.08 -24.19 -6.48
C MET A 94 -16.86 -24.49 -5.60
N LEU A 95 -16.57 -23.63 -4.61
CA LEU A 95 -15.57 -23.94 -3.58
C LEU A 95 -16.04 -25.13 -2.73
N ASP A 96 -15.11 -26.01 -2.36
CA ASP A 96 -15.40 -27.12 -1.44
C ASP A 96 -15.87 -26.57 -0.08
N ALA A 97 -16.95 -27.15 0.47
CA ALA A 97 -17.57 -26.74 1.72
C ALA A 97 -16.62 -26.82 2.93
N LYS A 98 -15.54 -27.61 2.86
CA LYS A 98 -14.54 -27.64 3.93
C LYS A 98 -13.80 -26.30 4.10
N TYR A 99 -13.74 -25.44 3.07
CA TYR A 99 -12.96 -24.20 3.12
C TYR A 99 -13.77 -22.99 3.58
N TYR A 100 -15.06 -23.13 3.89
CA TYR A 100 -15.85 -21.98 4.31
C TYR A 100 -16.92 -22.32 5.34
N THR A 101 -17.35 -21.31 6.08
CA THR A 101 -18.49 -21.38 6.99
C THR A 101 -19.15 -20.01 7.07
N LEU A 102 -20.49 -19.98 7.12
CA LEU A 102 -21.23 -18.77 7.47
C LEU A 102 -21.33 -18.68 8.99
N SER A 103 -21.01 -17.52 9.56
CA SER A 103 -21.09 -17.30 11.02
C SER A 103 -22.51 -17.47 11.57
N THR A 104 -23.53 -17.16 10.76
CA THR A 104 -24.94 -17.40 11.01
C THR A 104 -25.69 -17.44 9.67
N GLU A 105 -26.77 -18.21 9.61
CA GLU A 105 -27.68 -18.29 8.46
C GLU A 105 -28.93 -17.41 8.63
N THR A 106 -29.03 -16.69 9.75
CA THR A 106 -30.15 -15.79 10.03
C THR A 106 -29.65 -14.44 10.51
N ALA A 107 -30.35 -13.39 10.12
CA ALA A 107 -30.11 -12.02 10.53
C ALA A 107 -31.42 -11.35 10.96
N THR A 108 -31.33 -10.47 11.94
CA THR A 108 -32.42 -9.57 12.30
C THR A 108 -31.96 -8.14 12.04
N ILE A 109 -32.77 -7.37 11.31
CA ILE A 109 -32.64 -5.92 11.21
C ILE A 109 -33.61 -5.34 12.25
N PRO A 110 -33.11 -4.77 13.37
CA PRO A 110 -33.99 -4.29 14.43
C PRO A 110 -34.90 -3.15 13.96
N ALA A 111 -36.09 -3.04 14.54
CA ALA A 111 -37.00 -1.93 14.31
C ALA A 111 -36.27 -0.56 14.39
N GLY A 112 -36.51 0.31 13.42
CA GLY A 112 -35.87 1.62 13.30
C GLY A 112 -34.41 1.62 12.82
N ARG A 113 -33.83 0.46 12.50
CA ARG A 113 -32.51 0.33 11.86
C ARG A 113 -32.62 -0.04 10.38
N THR A 114 -31.53 0.14 9.65
CA THR A 114 -31.44 -0.20 8.22
C THR A 114 -30.46 -1.34 7.94
N THR A 115 -29.73 -1.83 8.93
CA THR A 115 -28.77 -2.93 8.76
C THR A 115 -28.85 -3.92 9.93
N SER A 116 -28.55 -5.18 9.65
CA SER A 116 -28.36 -6.22 10.66
C SER A 116 -27.01 -6.09 11.37
N GLU A 117 -26.77 -6.91 12.38
CA GLU A 117 -25.40 -7.25 12.80
C GLU A 117 -24.60 -7.87 11.64
N ALA A 118 -23.27 -7.83 11.76
CA ALA A 118 -22.36 -8.37 10.76
C ALA A 118 -22.45 -9.91 10.68
N ILE A 119 -22.45 -10.42 9.44
CA ILE A 119 -22.43 -11.84 9.10
C ILE A 119 -21.15 -12.08 8.32
N THR A 120 -20.47 -13.18 8.57
CA THR A 120 -19.16 -13.45 7.98
C THR A 120 -19.21 -14.77 7.24
N LEU A 121 -18.93 -14.73 5.93
CA LEU A 121 -18.45 -15.89 5.22
C LEU A 121 -16.96 -16.02 5.54
N GLN A 122 -16.64 -16.89 6.49
CA GLN A 122 -15.28 -17.16 6.90
C GLN A 122 -14.69 -18.21 5.97
N LEU A 123 -13.64 -17.85 5.24
CA LEU A 123 -12.79 -18.77 4.51
C LEU A 123 -11.68 -19.27 5.43
N HIS A 124 -11.49 -20.58 5.51
CA HIS A 124 -10.57 -21.22 6.45
C HIS A 124 -9.91 -22.46 5.83
N GLU A 125 -8.95 -23.06 6.54
CA GLU A 125 -8.14 -24.21 6.07
C GLU A 125 -7.39 -23.96 4.74
N LEU A 126 -7.12 -22.69 4.42
CA LEU A 126 -6.65 -22.28 3.09
C LEU A 126 -5.22 -22.73 2.78
N MET A 127 -4.41 -22.97 3.82
CA MET A 127 -2.99 -23.35 3.73
C MET A 127 -2.75 -24.85 3.90
N GLY A 128 -3.77 -25.66 4.17
CA GLY A 128 -3.58 -27.09 4.46
C GLY A 128 -2.69 -27.33 5.69
N GLU A 129 -2.04 -28.50 5.73
CA GLU A 129 -1.25 -28.94 6.87
C GLU A 129 0.25 -29.06 6.55
N GLY A 130 1.09 -28.69 7.52
CA GLY A 130 2.56 -28.81 7.44
C GLY A 130 3.22 -27.82 6.50
N GLU A 131 4.55 -27.91 6.37
CA GLU A 131 5.34 -27.06 5.47
C GLU A 131 5.00 -27.30 4.00
N GLU A 132 4.65 -28.54 3.65
CA GLU A 132 4.22 -28.97 2.30
C GLU A 132 2.78 -28.53 1.97
N GLN A 133 2.05 -27.92 2.91
CA GLN A 133 0.69 -27.41 2.71
C GLN A 133 -0.26 -28.46 2.13
N THR A 134 -0.19 -29.69 2.64
CA THR A 134 -1.01 -30.80 2.13
C THR A 134 -2.49 -30.50 2.33
N GLY A 135 -3.28 -30.65 1.26
CA GLY A 135 -4.73 -30.42 1.30
C GLY A 135 -5.15 -28.95 1.28
N ALA A 136 -4.21 -28.03 1.04
CA ALA A 136 -4.49 -26.61 0.88
C ALA A 136 -5.36 -26.29 -0.34
N LEU A 137 -5.98 -25.10 -0.33
CA LEU A 137 -6.65 -24.59 -1.51
C LEU A 137 -5.62 -24.45 -2.66
N PRO A 138 -5.89 -25.00 -3.86
CA PRO A 138 -4.95 -24.89 -4.97
C PRO A 138 -4.63 -23.43 -5.30
N ILE A 139 -3.35 -23.17 -5.55
CA ILE A 139 -2.86 -21.84 -5.91
C ILE A 139 -3.35 -21.49 -7.32
N ASP A 140 -3.79 -20.25 -7.49
CA ASP A 140 -4.30 -19.62 -8.72
C ASP A 140 -5.53 -20.26 -9.37
N ALA A 141 -6.07 -21.33 -8.81
CA ALA A 141 -7.41 -21.80 -9.12
C ALA A 141 -8.46 -20.83 -8.55
N THR A 142 -9.49 -20.54 -9.36
CA THR A 142 -10.59 -19.65 -9.00
C THR A 142 -11.86 -20.43 -8.73
N TYR A 143 -12.55 -20.10 -7.64
CA TYR A 143 -13.76 -20.77 -7.18
C TYR A 143 -14.88 -19.76 -6.92
N LEU A 144 -16.11 -20.25 -6.84
CA LEU A 144 -17.29 -19.46 -6.52
C LEU A 144 -17.90 -19.89 -5.18
N VAL A 145 -18.34 -18.91 -4.38
CA VAL A 145 -19.21 -19.11 -3.22
C VAL A 145 -20.36 -18.10 -3.30
N PRO A 146 -21.51 -18.47 -3.86
CA PRO A 146 -22.70 -17.62 -3.88
C PRO A 146 -23.41 -17.63 -2.52
N VAL A 147 -23.46 -16.49 -1.84
CA VAL A 147 -24.29 -16.28 -0.64
C VAL A 147 -25.53 -15.52 -1.05
N ARG A 148 -26.72 -16.04 -0.74
CA ARG A 148 -28.00 -15.41 -1.11
C ARG A 148 -28.90 -15.17 0.08
N ILE A 149 -29.83 -14.24 -0.07
CA ILE A 149 -31.06 -14.20 0.73
C ILE A 149 -31.94 -15.38 0.29
N SER A 150 -32.16 -16.31 1.21
CA SER A 150 -32.99 -17.51 1.01
C SER A 150 -34.43 -17.30 1.47
N GLY A 151 -34.66 -16.31 2.34
CA GLY A 151 -35.99 -15.87 2.77
C GLY A 151 -35.94 -14.56 3.55
N ALA A 152 -37.03 -13.81 3.55
CA ALA A 152 -37.16 -12.60 4.35
C ALA A 152 -38.63 -12.35 4.74
N SER A 153 -38.85 -11.61 5.82
CA SER A 153 -40.19 -11.18 6.25
C SER A 153 -40.72 -9.95 5.47
N ILE A 154 -39.96 -9.47 4.49
CA ILE A 154 -40.30 -8.39 3.56
C ILE A 154 -39.78 -8.75 2.16
N ASP A 155 -40.20 -8.01 1.14
CA ASP A 155 -39.75 -8.19 -0.24
C ASP A 155 -38.23 -8.03 -0.37
N VAL A 156 -37.65 -8.85 -1.25
CA VAL A 156 -36.21 -8.92 -1.49
C VAL A 156 -35.87 -8.23 -2.82
N LEU A 157 -34.83 -7.40 -2.82
CA LEU A 157 -34.33 -6.77 -4.03
C LEU A 157 -33.52 -7.77 -4.87
N GLY A 158 -34.14 -8.42 -5.85
CA GLY A 158 -33.52 -9.48 -6.67
C GLY A 158 -32.29 -9.10 -7.51
N GLY A 159 -31.88 -7.84 -7.56
CA GLY A 159 -30.61 -7.42 -8.16
C GLY A 159 -29.43 -7.46 -7.18
N SER A 160 -29.73 -7.52 -5.89
CA SER A 160 -28.77 -7.39 -4.78
C SER A 160 -29.05 -8.41 -3.68
N ASP A 161 -29.74 -9.51 -4.01
CA ASP A 161 -30.09 -10.61 -3.11
C ASP A 161 -29.01 -11.70 -3.08
N VAL A 162 -28.07 -11.68 -4.02
CA VAL A 162 -26.92 -12.60 -4.11
C VAL A 162 -25.60 -11.84 -4.08
N ALA A 163 -24.66 -12.33 -3.28
CA ALA A 163 -23.25 -11.97 -3.28
C ALA A 163 -22.43 -13.15 -3.81
N TRP A 164 -21.81 -12.98 -4.97
CA TRP A 164 -20.94 -13.97 -5.61
C TRP A 164 -19.50 -13.74 -5.17
N TYR A 165 -19.04 -14.52 -4.20
CA TYR A 165 -17.62 -14.46 -3.82
C TYR A 165 -16.78 -15.24 -4.83
N VAL A 166 -15.89 -14.54 -5.52
CA VAL A 166 -14.88 -15.10 -6.41
C VAL A 166 -13.62 -15.32 -5.59
N VAL A 167 -13.39 -16.58 -5.20
CA VAL A 167 -12.35 -16.96 -4.24
C VAL A 167 -11.10 -17.43 -4.98
N LYS A 168 -9.95 -16.82 -4.67
CA LYS A 168 -8.66 -17.21 -5.24
C LYS A 168 -7.54 -17.10 -4.21
N ARG A 169 -6.84 -18.21 -3.96
CA ARG A 169 -5.55 -18.21 -3.27
C ARG A 169 -4.47 -17.94 -4.31
N SER A 170 -3.89 -16.74 -4.32
CA SER A 170 -2.99 -16.33 -5.40
C SER A 170 -1.52 -16.51 -5.06
N SER A 171 -0.73 -16.87 -6.07
CA SER A 171 0.74 -16.77 -6.03
C SER A 171 1.23 -15.32 -6.11
N ALA A 172 0.37 -14.40 -6.59
CA ALA A 172 0.65 -12.99 -6.72
C ALA A 172 0.72 -12.27 -5.37
N ILE A 173 1.31 -11.06 -5.38
CA ILE A 173 1.14 -10.10 -4.29
C ILE A 173 -0.29 -9.56 -4.37
N THR A 174 -1.00 -9.56 -3.24
CA THR A 174 -2.43 -9.21 -3.16
C THR A 174 -2.74 -8.03 -2.26
N VAL A 175 -1.71 -7.37 -1.74
CA VAL A 175 -1.82 -6.18 -0.90
C VAL A 175 -0.73 -5.21 -1.34
N ALA A 176 -1.10 -3.93 -1.44
CA ALA A 176 -0.20 -2.82 -1.69
C ALA A 176 -0.78 -1.56 -1.04
N ALA A 177 0.07 -0.60 -0.72
CA ALA A 177 -0.38 0.68 -0.19
C ALA A 177 -0.67 1.66 -1.32
N GLN A 178 -1.77 2.42 -1.21
CA GLN A 178 -1.99 3.62 -2.01
C GLN A 178 -1.21 4.79 -1.41
N LEU A 179 -0.43 5.46 -2.25
CA LEU A 179 0.20 6.74 -1.98
C LEU A 179 -0.40 7.82 -2.90
N GLY A 180 -0.02 9.08 -2.70
CA GLY A 180 -0.64 10.22 -3.37
C GLY A 180 -1.39 11.13 -2.41
N GLU A 181 -1.98 12.21 -2.91
CA GLU A 181 -2.87 13.11 -2.15
C GLU A 181 -2.29 13.65 -0.82
N GLY A 182 -0.97 13.88 -0.77
CA GLY A 182 -0.30 14.34 0.45
C GLY A 182 0.08 13.23 1.42
N ASN A 183 0.04 11.96 1.01
CA ASN A 183 0.56 10.83 1.78
C ASN A 183 1.89 10.31 1.21
N TRP A 184 2.83 10.01 2.11
CA TRP A 184 4.17 9.47 1.85
C TRP A 184 4.66 8.75 3.10
N ILE A 185 5.77 8.02 2.99
CA ILE A 185 6.36 7.29 4.13
C ILE A 185 7.60 8.03 4.65
N ASN A 186 7.56 8.31 5.95
CA ASN A 186 8.64 8.88 6.74
C ASN A 186 9.44 7.77 7.44
N PHE A 187 10.73 8.03 7.71
CA PHE A 187 11.61 7.11 8.44
C PHE A 187 12.29 7.80 9.63
N PRO A 188 11.62 7.90 10.78
CA PRO A 188 12.16 8.62 11.95
C PRO A 188 13.51 8.08 12.43
N THR A 189 13.77 6.79 12.25
CA THR A 189 15.04 6.13 12.61
C THR A 189 16.23 6.60 11.77
N LEU A 190 15.99 7.19 10.58
CA LEU A 190 17.03 7.71 9.70
C LEU A 190 17.37 9.20 9.96
N ASP A 191 16.59 9.88 10.79
CA ASP A 191 16.84 11.27 11.20
C ASP A 191 17.62 11.35 12.53
N LYS A 192 17.77 10.24 13.24
CA LYS A 192 18.54 10.12 14.49
C LYS A 192 19.74 9.21 14.33
N TYR A 193 20.86 9.58 14.96
CA TYR A 193 22.04 8.70 14.89
C TYR A 193 21.84 7.44 15.73
N GLY A 194 22.04 6.29 15.11
CA GLY A 194 21.94 4.98 15.77
C GLY A 194 22.45 3.87 14.87
N ALA A 195 22.40 2.63 15.35
CA ALA A 195 22.83 1.47 14.57
C ALA A 195 22.14 1.42 13.20
N ASN A 196 20.83 1.68 13.17
CA ASN A 196 20.02 1.62 11.96
C ASN A 196 20.44 2.68 10.93
N SER A 197 20.56 3.95 11.32
CA SER A 197 20.94 5.03 10.39
C SER A 197 22.43 5.01 10.03
N SER A 198 23.30 4.43 10.86
CA SER A 198 24.73 4.29 10.56
C SER A 198 24.99 3.40 9.34
N ALA A 199 24.20 2.34 9.15
CA ALA A 199 24.30 1.43 8.01
C ALA A 199 23.90 2.08 6.67
N TRP A 200 23.16 3.19 6.71
CA TRP A 200 22.71 3.95 5.54
C TRP A 200 23.74 5.00 5.06
N ASN A 201 24.91 5.07 5.71
CA ASN A 201 25.93 6.05 5.46
C ASN A 201 27.29 5.41 5.12
N GLY A 202 28.16 6.16 4.45
CA GLY A 202 29.48 5.68 4.05
C GLY A 202 29.48 4.62 2.95
N LEU A 203 28.41 4.53 2.14
CA LEU A 203 28.28 3.52 1.09
C LEU A 203 29.13 3.86 -0.13
N THR A 204 29.60 2.86 -0.86
CA THR A 204 30.28 3.05 -2.17
C THR A 204 29.47 2.49 -3.34
N ALA A 205 28.39 1.78 -3.05
CA ALA A 205 27.43 1.30 -4.02
C ALA A 205 26.05 1.22 -3.35
N MET A 206 24.99 1.23 -4.16
CA MET A 206 23.62 1.09 -3.65
C MET A 206 22.63 0.64 -4.73
N THR A 207 21.47 0.19 -4.26
CA THR A 207 20.29 -0.09 -5.09
C THR A 207 19.03 0.47 -4.42
N TYR A 208 18.18 1.11 -5.20
CA TYR A 208 16.76 1.29 -4.88
C TYR A 208 15.94 0.38 -5.78
N GLU A 209 14.88 -0.22 -5.24
CA GLU A 209 13.88 -0.94 -6.05
C GLU A 209 12.50 -0.94 -5.39
N ALA A 210 11.44 -1.02 -6.19
CA ALA A 210 10.06 -1.19 -5.75
C ALA A 210 9.17 -1.73 -6.87
N LEU A 211 8.04 -2.31 -6.49
CA LEU A 211 6.88 -2.47 -7.38
C LEU A 211 6.02 -1.21 -7.28
N ILE A 212 5.74 -0.56 -8.40
CA ILE A 212 4.88 0.63 -8.44
C ILE A 212 3.75 0.46 -9.45
N TYR A 213 2.59 0.99 -9.12
CA TYR A 213 1.46 1.17 -10.02
C TYR A 213 1.18 2.66 -10.13
N ILE A 214 1.11 3.21 -11.34
CA ILE A 214 0.88 4.65 -11.52
C ILE A 214 -0.59 4.85 -11.86
N ASP A 215 -1.32 5.53 -10.98
CA ASP A 215 -2.71 5.90 -11.24
C ASP A 215 -2.75 7.06 -12.23
N GLU A 216 -1.90 8.06 -12.02
CA GLU A 216 -1.78 9.22 -12.89
C GLU A 216 -0.40 9.88 -12.84
N PHE A 217 -0.03 10.52 -13.94
CA PHE A 217 1.11 11.43 -13.99
C PHE A 217 0.60 12.87 -13.85
N ALA A 218 0.32 13.29 -12.61
CA ALA A 218 -0.18 14.65 -12.34
C ALA A 218 0.72 15.71 -12.98
N THR A 219 0.11 16.61 -13.74
CA THR A 219 0.78 17.75 -14.38
C THR A 219 0.57 19.06 -13.62
N LYS A 220 -0.34 19.06 -12.66
CA LYS A 220 -0.66 20.19 -11.79
C LYS A 220 -1.01 19.74 -10.39
N ASP A 221 -0.79 20.60 -9.41
CA ASP A 221 -1.23 20.42 -8.02
C ASP A 221 -2.64 21.00 -7.78
N SER A 222 -3.10 20.97 -6.52
CA SER A 222 -4.39 21.53 -6.10
C SER A 222 -4.50 23.05 -6.25
N GLU A 223 -3.39 23.75 -6.48
CA GLU A 223 -3.31 25.20 -6.70
C GLU A 223 -3.11 25.54 -8.19
N ASP A 224 -3.28 24.57 -9.10
CA ASP A 224 -3.07 24.68 -10.55
C ASP A 224 -1.60 24.98 -10.95
N LEU A 225 -0.64 24.78 -10.05
CA LEU A 225 0.77 24.98 -10.32
C LEU A 225 1.40 23.74 -10.98
N PRO A 226 2.38 23.90 -11.89
CA PRO A 226 2.98 22.77 -12.61
C PRO A 226 3.66 21.75 -11.70
N VAL A 227 3.30 20.47 -11.87
CA VAL A 227 3.96 19.32 -11.24
C VAL A 227 4.73 18.55 -12.31
N ASN A 228 6.05 18.46 -12.12
CA ASN A 228 6.94 17.81 -13.10
C ASN A 228 7.55 16.50 -12.58
N ILE A 229 7.34 16.16 -11.31
CA ILE A 229 8.00 15.04 -10.64
C ILE A 229 6.96 14.19 -9.90
N SER A 230 7.02 12.88 -10.08
CA SER A 230 6.49 11.90 -9.13
C SER A 230 7.65 11.24 -8.39
N SER A 231 7.67 11.31 -7.06
CA SER A 231 8.80 10.82 -6.26
C SER A 231 8.62 9.36 -5.90
N VAL A 232 9.54 8.47 -6.27
CA VAL A 232 9.47 7.05 -5.88
C VAL A 232 10.11 6.88 -4.51
N MET A 233 11.43 7.06 -4.42
CA MET A 233 12.16 7.02 -3.15
C MET A 233 13.54 7.66 -3.25
N GLY A 234 14.06 8.14 -2.13
CA GLY A 234 15.42 8.66 -2.04
C GLY A 234 15.53 10.01 -1.33
N VAL A 235 16.64 10.69 -1.56
CA VAL A 235 16.99 11.98 -0.95
C VAL A 235 17.06 13.04 -2.03
N GLU A 236 16.21 14.08 -1.91
CA GLU A 236 16.14 15.20 -2.85
C GLU A 236 17.51 15.86 -3.07
N GLN A 237 17.79 16.30 -4.31
CA GLN A 237 19.05 16.93 -4.73
C GLN A 237 20.33 16.11 -4.43
N TYR A 238 20.19 14.84 -4.07
CA TYR A 238 21.31 14.01 -3.65
C TYR A 238 21.34 12.67 -4.38
N LEU A 239 20.39 11.79 -4.07
CA LEU A 239 20.25 10.48 -4.68
C LEU A 239 18.79 10.04 -4.66
N LEU A 240 18.05 10.33 -5.74
CA LEU A 240 16.58 10.22 -5.81
C LEU A 240 16.14 9.44 -7.04
N LEU A 241 15.35 8.39 -6.84
CA LEU A 241 14.57 7.76 -7.91
C LEU A 241 13.22 8.46 -8.02
N ARG A 242 12.93 8.97 -9.22
CA ARG A 242 11.71 9.71 -9.54
C ARG A 242 11.23 9.42 -10.96
N ILE A 243 10.06 9.94 -11.30
CA ILE A 243 9.49 9.92 -12.64
C ILE A 243 9.21 11.36 -13.07
N GLY A 244 9.73 11.75 -14.23
CA GLY A 244 9.66 13.11 -14.72
C GLY A 244 10.60 14.07 -13.98
N ASP A 245 10.84 15.20 -14.63
CA ASP A 245 11.52 16.37 -14.10
C ASP A 245 11.29 17.54 -15.08
N THR A 246 11.61 18.76 -14.66
CA THR A 246 11.65 19.91 -15.55
C THR A 246 12.60 19.62 -16.72
N ASN A 247 12.08 19.71 -17.94
CA ASN A 247 12.75 19.37 -19.21
C ASN A 247 12.92 17.87 -19.51
N PHE A 248 12.34 16.97 -18.72
CA PHE A 248 12.28 15.54 -19.01
C PHE A 248 10.86 15.15 -19.40
N GLU A 249 10.72 13.96 -20.00
CA GLU A 249 9.40 13.40 -20.26
C GLU A 249 8.70 13.10 -18.93
N ARG A 250 7.46 13.56 -18.78
CA ARG A 250 6.71 13.47 -17.52
C ARG A 250 6.54 12.02 -17.03
N GLN A 251 6.58 11.07 -17.95
CA GLN A 251 6.34 9.64 -17.75
C GLN A 251 7.63 8.82 -17.65
N GLN A 252 8.80 9.44 -17.78
CA GLN A 252 10.07 8.72 -17.83
C GLN A 252 10.68 8.60 -16.44
N LEU A 253 11.17 7.40 -16.09
CA LEU A 253 12.00 7.21 -14.90
C LEU A 253 13.30 8.03 -14.99
N GLN A 254 13.72 8.56 -13.86
CA GLN A 254 14.98 9.26 -13.70
C GLN A 254 15.56 8.96 -12.33
N PHE A 255 16.82 8.55 -12.32
CA PHE A 255 17.68 8.49 -11.17
C PHE A 255 18.58 9.73 -11.13
N ASP A 256 18.32 10.61 -10.16
CA ASP A 256 19.11 11.81 -9.92
C ASP A 256 20.23 11.48 -8.92
N GLY A 257 21.47 11.45 -9.41
CA GLY A 257 22.69 11.32 -8.60
C GLY A 257 23.56 12.57 -8.71
N SER A 258 22.95 13.74 -8.62
CA SER A 258 23.69 15.01 -8.60
C SER A 258 24.39 15.28 -7.27
N GLY A 259 24.09 14.50 -6.21
CA GLY A 259 24.68 14.62 -4.89
C GLY A 259 26.18 14.33 -4.85
N SER A 260 26.84 14.82 -3.80
CA SER A 260 28.29 14.69 -3.62
C SER A 260 28.79 13.25 -3.50
N GLY A 261 27.94 12.30 -3.13
CA GLY A 261 28.29 10.88 -3.01
C GLY A 261 28.25 10.10 -4.33
N SER A 262 27.73 10.68 -5.41
CA SER A 262 27.55 9.97 -6.68
C SER A 262 28.02 10.77 -7.89
N GLN A 263 27.58 12.03 -8.02
CA GLN A 263 28.00 12.99 -9.05
C GLN A 263 27.83 12.51 -10.51
N PHE A 264 26.96 11.54 -10.79
CA PHE A 264 26.67 11.11 -12.16
C PHE A 264 25.57 11.96 -12.83
N GLY A 265 24.90 12.84 -12.08
CA GLY A 265 23.87 13.74 -12.60
C GLY A 265 22.51 13.06 -12.79
N LYS A 266 21.71 13.54 -13.75
CA LYS A 266 20.37 13.02 -14.04
C LYS A 266 20.44 11.94 -15.11
N PHE A 267 20.01 10.73 -14.76
CA PHE A 267 20.14 9.55 -15.62
C PHE A 267 18.83 8.73 -15.67
N PRO A 268 18.42 8.14 -16.80
CA PRO A 268 18.94 8.37 -18.14
C PRO A 268 18.59 9.78 -18.65
N GLY A 269 19.23 10.18 -19.75
CA GLY A 269 18.83 11.38 -20.50
C GLY A 269 17.38 11.31 -20.99
N LYS A 270 16.83 12.46 -21.37
CA LYS A 270 15.46 12.58 -21.91
C LYS A 270 15.27 11.69 -23.14
N ASP A 271 14.25 10.84 -23.12
CA ASP A 271 13.93 9.86 -24.15
C ASP A 271 12.46 9.41 -24.07
N ALA A 272 11.63 9.92 -24.99
CA ALA A 272 10.20 9.60 -25.05
C ALA A 272 9.89 8.12 -25.35
N THR A 273 10.87 7.33 -25.80
CA THR A 273 10.69 5.89 -26.01
C THR A 273 10.73 5.08 -24.71
N LYS A 274 11.10 5.72 -23.58
CA LYS A 274 11.22 5.11 -22.25
C LYS A 274 10.09 5.51 -21.30
N ASN A 275 9.02 6.10 -21.83
CA ASN A 275 7.88 6.52 -21.03
C ASN A 275 7.16 5.31 -20.43
N LEU A 276 6.80 5.43 -19.15
CA LEU A 276 5.90 4.52 -18.48
C LEU A 276 4.44 4.85 -18.82
N GLU A 277 3.57 3.88 -18.62
CA GLU A 277 2.13 4.00 -18.80
C GLU A 277 1.43 4.01 -17.43
N ALA A 278 0.30 4.70 -17.34
CA ALA A 278 -0.56 4.57 -16.17
C ALA A 278 -1.38 3.28 -16.27
N GLY A 279 -1.90 2.81 -15.15
CA GLY A 279 -2.86 1.69 -15.15
C GLY A 279 -2.24 0.29 -15.10
N ARG A 280 -0.93 0.16 -14.86
CA ARG A 280 -0.25 -1.14 -14.70
C ARG A 280 0.86 -1.11 -13.65
N TRP A 281 1.20 -2.30 -13.16
CA TRP A 281 2.36 -2.52 -12.30
C TRP A 281 3.66 -2.54 -13.10
N TYR A 282 4.70 -1.97 -12.49
CA TYR A 282 6.09 -2.07 -12.92
C TYR A 282 6.96 -2.49 -11.75
N HIS A 283 7.95 -3.34 -11.99
CA HIS A 283 9.15 -3.31 -11.15
C HIS A 283 10.05 -2.19 -11.65
N VAL A 284 10.51 -1.33 -10.73
CA VAL A 284 11.48 -0.27 -11.05
C VAL A 284 12.67 -0.39 -10.11
N ALA A 285 13.87 -0.28 -10.66
CA ALA A 285 15.08 -0.25 -9.86
C ALA A 285 16.15 0.66 -10.45
N CYS A 286 17.07 1.12 -9.61
CA CYS A 286 18.27 1.79 -10.04
C CYS A 286 19.47 1.38 -9.18
N THR A 287 20.64 1.28 -9.80
CA THR A 287 21.89 0.95 -9.12
C THR A 287 22.98 1.94 -9.46
N TYR A 288 23.87 2.18 -8.50
CA TYR A 288 25.11 2.91 -8.73
C TYR A 288 26.25 2.26 -7.94
N ASP A 289 27.42 2.14 -8.57
CA ASP A 289 28.65 1.64 -7.94
C ASP A 289 29.83 2.54 -8.31
N GLN A 290 30.48 3.10 -7.29
CA GLN A 290 31.65 3.97 -7.45
C GLN A 290 32.90 3.22 -7.94
N THR A 291 33.00 1.92 -7.66
CA THR A 291 34.16 1.10 -8.04
C THR A 291 34.16 0.87 -9.54
N THR A 292 33.04 0.41 -10.07
CA THR A 292 32.86 0.17 -11.51
C THR A 292 32.44 1.44 -12.26
N ARG A 293 32.09 2.52 -11.53
CA ARG A 293 31.60 3.80 -12.07
C ARG A 293 30.42 3.59 -13.02
N THR A 294 29.50 2.71 -12.61
CA THR A 294 28.37 2.29 -13.43
C THR A 294 27.06 2.70 -12.76
N VAL A 295 26.17 3.32 -13.55
CA VAL A 295 24.79 3.62 -13.17
C VAL A 295 23.83 2.82 -14.06
N ARG A 296 22.77 2.27 -13.48
CA ARG A 296 21.72 1.54 -14.21
C ARG A 296 20.33 1.92 -13.73
N VAL A 297 19.38 1.87 -14.66
CA VAL A 297 17.94 1.91 -14.40
C VAL A 297 17.31 0.68 -15.03
N TYR A 298 16.42 0.04 -14.28
CA TYR A 298 15.72 -1.18 -14.65
C TYR A 298 14.22 -0.94 -14.66
N VAL A 299 13.54 -1.59 -15.61
CA VAL A 299 12.07 -1.68 -15.65
C VAL A 299 11.72 -3.13 -15.90
N ASP A 300 10.80 -3.67 -15.10
CA ASP A 300 10.34 -5.06 -15.17
C ASP A 300 11.52 -6.05 -15.12
N GLY A 301 12.48 -5.76 -14.23
CA GLY A 301 13.68 -6.55 -13.99
C GLY A 301 14.74 -6.49 -15.10
N GLN A 302 14.47 -5.80 -16.22
CA GLN A 302 15.38 -5.68 -17.36
C GLN A 302 16.12 -4.34 -17.33
N ILE A 303 17.37 -4.31 -17.80
CA ILE A 303 18.13 -3.06 -17.94
C ILE A 303 17.42 -2.19 -18.99
N GLN A 304 16.87 -1.04 -18.55
CA GLN A 304 16.34 -0.02 -19.45
C GLN A 304 17.45 0.91 -19.92
N SER A 305 18.40 1.25 -19.06
CA SER A 305 19.52 2.15 -19.36
C SER A 305 20.73 1.82 -18.49
N GLU A 306 21.92 1.91 -19.10
CA GLU A 306 23.21 1.74 -18.44
C GLU A 306 24.19 2.81 -18.94
N GLU A 307 25.01 3.36 -18.04
CA GLU A 307 26.17 4.16 -18.41
C GLU A 307 27.36 3.83 -17.49
N THR A 308 28.55 3.76 -18.07
CA THR A 308 29.80 3.44 -17.38
C THR A 308 30.78 4.61 -17.45
N GLY A 309 31.72 4.67 -16.51
CA GLY A 309 32.70 5.75 -16.44
C GLY A 309 32.14 7.09 -15.94
N VAL A 310 30.99 7.06 -15.25
CA VAL A 310 30.31 8.24 -14.70
C VAL A 310 30.48 8.38 -13.18
N GLY A 311 30.16 9.57 -12.67
CA GLY A 311 30.24 9.86 -11.24
C GLY A 311 31.66 9.87 -10.70
N ILE A 312 31.81 9.49 -9.42
CA ILE A 312 33.05 9.59 -8.65
C ILE A 312 34.24 8.93 -9.37
N SER A 313 35.24 9.74 -9.74
CA SER A 313 36.48 9.29 -10.39
C SER A 313 37.66 9.13 -9.43
N SER A 314 37.53 9.63 -8.19
CA SER A 314 38.55 9.54 -7.14
C SER A 314 37.86 9.29 -5.78
N PRO A 315 37.58 8.02 -5.45
CA PRO A 315 36.88 7.65 -4.21
C PRO A 315 37.65 8.07 -2.95
N SER A 316 36.90 8.54 -1.96
CA SER A 316 37.38 9.02 -0.66
C SER A 316 36.22 9.07 0.33
N LYS A 317 36.48 9.26 1.63
CA LYS A 317 35.40 9.33 2.63
C LYS A 317 34.40 10.45 2.35
N LYS A 318 34.87 11.63 1.91
CA LYS A 318 34.02 12.78 1.58
C LYS A 318 33.01 12.57 0.45
N ASN A 319 33.22 11.58 -0.42
CA ASN A 319 32.35 11.30 -1.56
C ASN A 319 31.74 9.91 -1.51
N GLN A 320 31.66 9.31 -0.32
CA GLN A 320 30.80 8.17 -0.08
C GLN A 320 29.32 8.60 -0.09
N ILE A 321 28.45 7.65 -0.40
CA ILE A 321 27.01 7.84 -0.43
C ILE A 321 26.48 7.79 1.02
N ASN A 322 25.87 8.89 1.46
CA ASN A 322 25.18 9.02 2.74
C ASN A 322 23.68 9.22 2.50
N LEU A 323 22.86 8.24 2.85
CA LEU A 323 21.40 8.29 2.67
C LEU A 323 20.65 8.76 3.93
N ALA A 324 21.32 8.77 5.09
CA ALA A 324 20.78 9.26 6.36
C ALA A 324 21.63 10.43 6.87
N MET A 325 21.79 11.47 6.05
CA MET A 325 22.62 12.65 6.36
C MET A 325 22.13 13.44 7.58
N ARG A 326 20.82 13.48 7.83
CA ARG A 326 20.25 14.10 9.04
C ARG A 326 20.71 13.40 10.32
N ALA A 327 20.84 12.08 10.31
CA ALA A 327 21.43 11.35 11.42
C ALA A 327 22.92 11.69 11.61
N LEU A 328 23.68 11.94 10.54
CA LEU A 328 25.08 12.39 10.68
C LEU A 328 25.16 13.79 11.30
N TYR A 329 24.24 14.70 10.94
CA TYR A 329 24.10 16.00 11.60
C TYR A 329 23.73 15.84 13.08
N ASP A 330 22.77 14.98 13.41
CA ASP A 330 22.33 14.67 14.77
C ASP A 330 23.49 14.12 15.63
N LEU A 331 24.36 13.28 15.05
CA LEU A 331 25.59 12.81 15.71
C LEU A 331 26.51 13.98 16.08
N TRP A 332 26.81 14.89 15.15
CA TRP A 332 27.65 16.05 15.44
C TRP A 332 26.99 16.99 16.46
N ASN A 333 25.69 17.23 16.31
CA ASN A 333 24.95 18.18 17.15
C ASN A 333 24.79 17.68 18.59
N SER A 334 24.77 16.35 18.80
CA SER A 334 24.70 15.72 20.12
C SER A 334 26.06 15.44 20.76
N ALA A 335 27.16 15.55 20.01
CA ALA A 335 28.50 15.35 20.50
C ALA A 335 28.96 16.47 21.45
N SER A 336 29.86 16.15 22.39
CA SER A 336 30.49 17.16 23.24
C SER A 336 31.38 18.11 22.43
N GLU A 337 31.63 19.32 22.94
CA GLU A 337 32.52 20.30 22.30
C GLU A 337 33.93 19.76 22.03
N THR A 338 34.39 18.80 22.84
CA THR A 338 35.68 18.12 22.64
C THR A 338 35.66 17.07 21.53
N GLU A 339 34.48 16.51 21.21
CA GLU A 339 34.28 15.49 20.19
C GLU A 339 33.96 16.10 18.83
N LYS A 340 33.25 17.23 18.78
CA LYS A 340 32.85 17.91 17.54
C LYS A 340 33.96 18.04 16.49
N PRO A 341 35.21 18.43 16.83
CA PRO A 341 36.29 18.55 15.84
C PRO A 341 36.54 17.30 14.99
N GLN A 342 36.21 16.09 15.50
CA GLN A 342 36.39 14.85 14.73
C GLN A 342 35.39 14.69 13.58
N TYR A 343 34.25 15.39 13.63
CA TYR A 343 33.17 15.35 12.64
C TYR A 343 33.17 16.57 11.70
N GLU A 344 34.09 17.52 11.92
CA GLU A 344 34.20 18.77 11.16
C GLU A 344 35.34 18.73 10.13
N THR A 345 35.88 17.54 9.89
CA THR A 345 36.99 17.33 8.93
C THR A 345 36.50 17.50 7.49
N GLU A 346 37.44 17.68 6.55
CA GLU A 346 37.10 17.69 5.11
C GLU A 346 36.45 16.37 4.64
N ASP A 347 36.71 15.26 5.34
CA ASP A 347 36.17 13.93 5.05
C ASP A 347 34.76 13.69 5.60
N THR A 348 34.37 14.40 6.66
CA THR A 348 33.10 14.17 7.37
C THR A 348 32.16 15.36 7.19
N GLY A 349 32.56 16.54 7.66
CA GLY A 349 31.80 17.78 7.49
C GLY A 349 30.36 17.72 8.00
N TYR A 350 30.08 16.93 9.05
CA TYR A 350 28.72 16.68 9.52
C TYR A 350 28.04 17.94 10.05
N ASN A 351 28.81 18.92 10.52
CA ASN A 351 28.33 20.25 10.89
C ASN A 351 27.67 21.03 9.74
N LYS A 352 27.89 20.64 8.48
CA LYS A 352 27.31 21.28 7.29
C LYS A 352 26.02 20.61 6.81
N LEU A 353 25.55 19.57 7.50
CA LEU A 353 24.39 18.78 7.10
C LEU A 353 23.06 19.24 7.75
N GLY A 354 23.03 20.43 8.37
CA GLY A 354 21.83 20.93 9.07
C GLY A 354 20.60 21.11 8.18
N ASP A 355 20.82 21.39 6.89
CA ASP A 355 19.77 21.53 5.88
C ASP A 355 19.62 20.28 5.00
N ALA A 356 20.23 19.15 5.38
CA ALA A 356 20.15 17.93 4.59
C ALA A 356 18.69 17.47 4.45
N TYR A 357 18.33 17.06 3.23
CA TYR A 357 17.04 16.44 2.98
C TYR A 357 16.95 15.05 3.63
N GLN A 358 15.74 14.70 4.04
CA GLN A 358 15.40 13.39 4.58
C GLN A 358 15.16 12.39 3.45
N PHE A 359 15.39 11.10 3.73
CA PHE A 359 14.97 10.01 2.87
C PHE A 359 13.46 9.76 3.01
N PHE A 360 12.75 9.71 1.88
CA PHE A 360 11.32 9.40 1.83
C PHE A 360 11.01 8.30 0.81
N ILE A 361 9.84 7.69 0.95
CA ILE A 361 9.15 6.97 -0.13
C ILE A 361 7.87 7.75 -0.46
N GLY A 362 7.62 8.05 -1.73
CA GLY A 362 6.40 8.74 -2.19
C GLY A 362 6.46 10.27 -2.14
N LYS A 363 7.56 10.89 -1.69
CA LYS A 363 7.76 12.34 -1.64
C LYS A 363 9.23 12.72 -1.89
N SER A 364 9.50 13.93 -2.38
CA SER A 364 10.83 14.54 -2.39
C SER A 364 10.74 16.03 -2.08
N TYR A 365 11.16 16.43 -0.86
CA TYR A 365 11.14 17.81 -0.31
C TYR A 365 9.76 18.49 -0.25
N ASP A 366 9.07 18.57 -1.38
CA ASP A 366 7.79 19.21 -1.62
C ASP A 366 6.69 18.15 -1.70
N GLU A 367 5.61 18.33 -0.92
CA GLU A 367 4.43 17.47 -0.93
C GLU A 367 3.69 17.47 -2.27
N LYS A 368 3.93 18.48 -3.11
CA LYS A 368 3.38 18.62 -4.47
C LYS A 368 4.05 17.70 -5.49
N ARG A 369 5.00 16.84 -5.07
CA ARG A 369 5.68 15.85 -5.93
C ARG A 369 5.36 14.40 -5.53
N PRO A 370 4.09 14.05 -5.29
CA PRO A 370 3.73 12.74 -4.75
C PRO A 370 3.91 11.61 -5.77
N LEU A 371 4.01 10.37 -5.29
CA LEU A 371 3.70 9.19 -6.08
C LEU A 371 2.18 8.99 -6.10
N ASN A 372 1.51 9.47 -7.14
CA ASN A 372 0.08 9.19 -7.34
C ASN A 372 -0.12 7.77 -7.87
N GLY A 373 -0.21 6.83 -6.95
CA GLY A 373 -0.13 5.42 -7.30
C GLY A 373 -0.03 4.50 -6.11
N LYS A 374 0.15 3.21 -6.40
CA LYS A 374 0.33 2.18 -5.38
C LYS A 374 1.77 1.71 -5.36
N ILE A 375 2.22 1.22 -4.20
CA ILE A 375 3.57 0.69 -4.03
C ILE A 375 3.55 -0.61 -3.24
N ALA A 376 4.46 -1.52 -3.60
CA ALA A 376 4.77 -2.75 -2.89
C ALA A 376 6.28 -3.04 -2.98
N GLU A 377 6.78 -3.91 -2.11
CA GLU A 377 8.14 -4.49 -2.22
C GLU A 377 9.28 -3.45 -2.35
N ALA A 378 9.19 -2.32 -1.64
CA ALA A 378 10.22 -1.28 -1.67
C ALA A 378 11.46 -1.69 -0.88
N ARG A 379 12.66 -1.48 -1.45
CA ARG A 379 13.92 -1.90 -0.84
C ARG A 379 15.05 -0.92 -1.09
N VAL A 380 15.99 -0.91 -0.15
CA VAL A 380 17.28 -0.23 -0.29
C VAL A 380 18.41 -1.19 0.05
N TRP A 381 19.44 -1.22 -0.79
CA TRP A 381 20.62 -2.06 -0.60
C TRP A 381 21.90 -1.23 -0.51
N SER A 382 22.88 -1.71 0.24
CA SER A 382 24.23 -1.14 0.36
C SER A 382 25.20 -1.59 -0.74
N VAL A 383 24.67 -2.26 -1.77
CA VAL A 383 25.43 -2.82 -2.90
C VAL A 383 24.67 -2.53 -4.18
N ALA A 384 25.39 -2.44 -5.31
CA ALA A 384 24.76 -2.43 -6.62
C ALA A 384 24.40 -3.87 -7.00
N ARG A 385 23.11 -4.22 -6.90
CA ARG A 385 22.58 -5.54 -7.28
C ARG A 385 22.84 -5.84 -8.76
N THR A 386 23.13 -7.10 -9.08
CA THR A 386 23.30 -7.56 -10.47
C THR A 386 21.96 -7.64 -11.21
N PRO A 387 21.94 -7.65 -12.56
CA PRO A 387 20.71 -7.86 -13.31
C PRO A 387 19.95 -9.13 -12.92
N GLU A 388 20.66 -10.23 -12.67
CA GLU A 388 20.08 -11.51 -12.26
C GLU A 388 19.44 -11.39 -10.87
N GLN A 389 20.13 -10.74 -9.94
CA GLN A 389 19.62 -10.47 -8.60
C GLN A 389 18.38 -9.58 -8.61
N ILE A 390 18.35 -8.57 -9.48
CA ILE A 390 17.18 -7.71 -9.69
C ILE A 390 16.01 -8.54 -10.23
N TRP A 391 16.26 -9.37 -11.26
CA TRP A 391 15.25 -10.22 -11.87
C TRP A 391 14.67 -11.24 -10.88
N GLU A 392 15.52 -11.98 -10.17
CA GLU A 392 15.11 -13.05 -9.27
C GLU A 392 14.34 -12.54 -8.05
N ASN A 393 14.63 -11.32 -7.58
CA ASN A 393 14.05 -10.82 -6.33
C ASN A 393 12.92 -9.82 -6.52
N MET A 394 12.44 -9.51 -7.72
CA MET A 394 11.41 -8.47 -7.93
C MET A 394 10.21 -8.54 -6.96
N TYR A 395 9.76 -9.75 -6.62
CA TYR A 395 8.53 -9.97 -5.84
C TYR A 395 8.74 -10.48 -4.42
N ASN A 396 9.96 -10.90 -4.06
CA ASN A 396 10.29 -11.36 -2.72
C ASN A 396 11.82 -11.44 -2.51
N VAL A 397 12.26 -11.21 -1.27
CA VAL A 397 13.60 -11.57 -0.80
C VAL A 397 13.46 -12.67 0.25
N GLU A 398 14.15 -13.79 0.06
CA GLU A 398 14.20 -14.86 1.04
C GLU A 398 15.08 -14.48 2.24
N ASN A 399 14.63 -14.81 3.45
CA ASN A 399 15.35 -14.56 4.71
C ASN A 399 15.95 -13.14 4.83
N PRO A 400 15.15 -12.07 4.67
CA PRO A 400 15.66 -10.71 4.56
C PRO A 400 16.40 -10.22 5.80
N ALA A 401 16.08 -10.76 6.99
CA ALA A 401 16.75 -10.44 8.24
C ALA A 401 18.19 -10.99 8.35
N ASP A 402 18.59 -11.91 7.47
CA ASP A 402 19.94 -12.50 7.47
C ASP A 402 20.89 -11.77 6.50
N ASN A 403 20.39 -10.82 5.72
CA ASN A 403 21.16 -10.13 4.70
C ASN A 403 21.61 -8.74 5.15
N PRO A 404 22.88 -8.54 5.55
CA PRO A 404 23.36 -7.25 6.03
C PRO A 404 23.45 -6.17 4.95
N THR A 405 23.38 -6.56 3.67
CA THR A 405 23.40 -5.59 2.56
C THR A 405 22.00 -5.04 2.25
N LEU A 406 20.94 -5.63 2.82
CA LEU A 406 19.57 -5.12 2.72
C LEU A 406 19.35 -4.09 3.84
N LEU A 407 19.42 -2.81 3.50
CA LEU A 407 19.35 -1.71 4.46
C LEU A 407 17.92 -1.40 4.95
N GLY A 408 16.93 -1.74 4.12
CA GLY A 408 15.51 -1.65 4.44
C GLY A 408 14.70 -2.42 3.42
N TYR A 409 13.62 -3.07 3.87
CA TYR A 409 12.69 -3.81 3.04
C TYR A 409 11.25 -3.67 3.56
N TRP A 410 10.46 -2.92 2.82
CA TRP A 410 9.07 -2.62 3.12
C TRP A 410 8.17 -3.30 2.10
N LYS A 411 7.46 -4.34 2.55
CA LYS A 411 6.58 -5.12 1.67
C LYS A 411 5.31 -4.37 1.27
N PHE A 412 4.83 -3.45 2.13
CA PHE A 412 3.50 -2.83 2.02
C PHE A 412 2.40 -3.88 1.90
N ASN A 413 2.37 -4.82 2.83
CA ASN A 413 1.43 -5.94 2.85
C ASN A 413 0.60 -6.01 4.14
N GLU A 414 0.60 -4.95 4.94
CA GLU A 414 -0.07 -4.88 6.24
C GLU A 414 -1.60 -4.89 6.09
N GLY A 415 -2.14 -4.25 5.05
CA GLY A 415 -3.57 -4.21 4.76
C GLY A 415 -4.41 -3.36 5.72
N ALA A 416 -3.80 -2.79 6.76
CA ALA A 416 -4.40 -1.82 7.67
C ALA A 416 -3.30 -1.03 8.43
N GLY A 417 -3.67 0.14 8.95
CA GLY A 417 -2.77 0.98 9.75
C GLY A 417 -1.77 1.78 8.92
N ASN A 418 -0.91 2.50 9.63
CA ASN A 418 -0.02 3.55 9.07
C ASN A 418 1.48 3.25 9.26
N THR A 419 1.80 2.10 9.84
CA THR A 419 3.18 1.64 9.98
C THR A 419 3.46 0.62 8.89
N VAL A 420 4.53 0.84 8.14
CA VAL A 420 5.00 -0.10 7.12
C VAL A 420 6.24 -0.78 7.67
N LYS A 421 6.17 -2.09 7.88
CA LYS A 421 7.22 -2.83 8.59
C LYS A 421 8.48 -2.98 7.73
N ASP A 422 9.65 -2.77 8.34
CA ASP A 422 10.93 -3.18 7.78
C ASP A 422 11.22 -4.65 8.10
N TYR A 423 11.38 -5.47 7.06
CA TYR A 423 11.72 -6.89 7.16
C TYR A 423 13.23 -7.15 7.14
N SER A 424 14.05 -6.12 6.97
CA SER A 424 15.50 -6.23 7.10
C SER A 424 15.93 -6.38 8.57
N MET A 425 17.22 -6.64 8.79
CA MET A 425 17.78 -6.69 10.14
C MET A 425 17.82 -5.33 10.86
N TYR A 426 17.58 -4.23 10.16
CA TYR A 426 17.75 -2.88 10.69
C TYR A 426 16.47 -2.28 11.29
N GLY A 427 15.29 -2.85 11.04
CA GLY A 427 14.05 -2.42 11.70
C GLY A 427 13.71 -0.94 11.51
N ASN A 428 13.97 -0.40 10.31
CA ASN A 428 13.61 0.96 9.93
C ASN A 428 12.13 1.07 9.51
N ASP A 429 11.21 0.77 10.43
CA ASP A 429 9.78 0.85 10.15
C ASP A 429 9.40 2.25 9.61
N GLY A 430 8.67 2.25 8.50
CA GLY A 430 8.12 3.44 7.88
C GLY A 430 6.85 3.90 8.57
N VAL A 431 6.60 5.21 8.61
CA VAL A 431 5.39 5.80 9.15
C VAL A 431 4.77 6.72 8.11
N ALA A 432 3.52 6.44 7.74
CA ALA A 432 2.79 7.29 6.80
C ALA A 432 2.48 8.67 7.40
N GLU A 433 2.47 9.68 6.55
CA GLU A 433 2.08 11.05 6.94
C GLU A 433 0.61 11.12 7.34
N THR A 434 -0.25 10.45 6.57
CA THR A 434 -1.68 10.35 6.81
C THR A 434 -2.14 8.89 6.74
N ASP A 435 -3.43 8.63 7.01
CA ASP A 435 -3.96 7.28 6.96
C ASP A 435 -3.72 6.62 5.60
N ILE A 436 -3.08 5.43 5.61
CA ILE A 436 -2.83 4.67 4.38
C ILE A 436 -4.15 4.07 3.91
N VAL A 437 -4.46 4.30 2.64
CA VAL A 437 -5.53 3.56 1.95
C VAL A 437 -4.95 2.23 1.46
N TRP A 438 -5.59 1.14 1.87
CA TRP A 438 -5.27 -0.22 1.45
C TRP A 438 -6.34 -0.69 0.45
N PRO A 439 -6.15 -0.45 -0.87
CA PRO A 439 -7.16 -0.77 -1.87
C PRO A 439 -7.45 -2.27 -1.95
N SER A 440 -8.71 -2.61 -2.19
CA SER A 440 -9.13 -3.98 -2.54
C SER A 440 -8.74 -4.35 -3.96
N GLY A 441 -8.64 -5.65 -4.25
CA GLY A 441 -8.46 -6.14 -5.62
C GLY A 441 -7.04 -5.97 -6.18
N ILE A 442 -6.04 -5.80 -5.31
CA ILE A 442 -4.64 -5.84 -5.74
C ILE A 442 -4.29 -7.26 -6.18
N GLU A 443 -3.67 -7.35 -7.34
CA GLU A 443 -3.05 -8.55 -7.87
C GLU A 443 -1.84 -8.11 -8.68
N ILE A 444 -0.64 -8.46 -8.21
CA ILE A 444 0.63 -8.16 -8.91
C ILE A 444 1.18 -9.49 -9.44
N PRO A 445 0.95 -9.81 -10.73
CA PRO A 445 1.45 -11.04 -11.34
C PRO A 445 2.97 -11.05 -11.34
N LYS A 446 3.55 -12.23 -11.11
CA LYS A 446 4.99 -12.40 -11.10
C LYS A 446 5.51 -12.78 -12.48
N ILE A 447 6.04 -11.79 -13.20
CA ILE A 447 6.53 -11.99 -14.58
C ILE A 447 7.82 -12.81 -14.70
N ASN A 448 8.52 -13.04 -13.59
CA ASN A 448 9.72 -13.87 -13.53
C ASN A 448 9.45 -15.33 -13.13
N GLU A 449 8.19 -15.65 -12.78
CA GLU A 449 7.73 -17.00 -12.41
C GLU A 449 6.74 -17.58 -13.43
N THR A 450 6.38 -16.85 -14.49
CA THR A 450 5.59 -17.42 -15.60
C THR A 450 6.42 -18.46 -16.34
N GLU A 451 5.96 -19.71 -16.30
CA GLU A 451 6.63 -20.93 -16.76
C GLU A 451 7.15 -20.87 -18.22
N GLU A 452 8.30 -21.52 -18.41
CA GLU A 452 8.72 -22.12 -19.68
C GLU A 452 7.72 -23.16 -20.20
#